data_AF-A0A1G4I1M5-F1
#
_entry.id   AF-A0A1G4I1M5-F1
#
_cell.length_a   1.000
_cell.length_b   1.000
_cell.length_c   1.000
_cell.angle_alpha   90.00
_cell.angle_beta   90.00
_cell.angle_gamma   90.00
#
_symmetry.space_group_name_H-M   'P 1'
#
loop_
_entity.id
_entity.type
_entity.pdbx_description
1 polymer ?
#
loop_
_entity_poly.entity_id
_entity_poly.type
_entity_poly.pdbx_seq_one_letter_code
_entity_poly.pdbx_strand_id
1 'polypeptide(L)'
;MTAATRYRSFAAALAVVTSVFLSPLAALANNPAEQADINNDVTDFCSSQRYLDLITAELQVWISSAVSKTKKHANEANLLRLAERKHATTGRGTAYAFLAALAQQRAAAAAQHAERIAKNAAAEIEQIARRTGEQAAYAMHVTENAEI
;
A
#
# COMPACT_ATOMS: atom_id res chain seq x y z
N MET A 1 -31.23 -15.13 -33.05
CA MET A 1 -29.96 -14.58 -33.54
C MET A 1 -29.84 -13.15 -33.02
N THR A 2 -28.85 -12.71 -32.24
CA THR A 2 -27.68 -13.33 -31.61
C THR A 2 -27.27 -12.39 -30.46
N ALA A 3 -27.10 -12.93 -29.26
CA ALA A 3 -26.76 -12.23 -28.01
C ALA A 3 -25.33 -11.62 -27.97
N ALA A 4 -24.63 -11.58 -29.11
CA ALA A 4 -23.21 -11.26 -29.21
C ALA A 4 -22.89 -9.75 -29.24
N THR A 5 -23.87 -8.88 -29.50
CA THR A 5 -23.59 -7.46 -29.77
C THR A 5 -23.63 -6.56 -28.52
N ARG A 6 -24.24 -7.01 -27.40
CA ARG A 6 -24.34 -6.20 -26.17
C ARG A 6 -23.18 -6.40 -25.18
N TYR A 7 -22.41 -7.47 -25.32
CA TYR A 7 -21.26 -7.75 -24.45
C TYR A 7 -20.01 -6.91 -24.77
N ARG A 8 -19.90 -6.39 -25.99
CA ARG A 8 -18.71 -5.64 -26.42
C ARG A 8 -18.65 -4.22 -25.82
N SER A 9 -19.80 -3.62 -25.48
CA SER A 9 -19.84 -2.27 -24.93
C SER A 9 -19.57 -2.20 -23.42
N PHE A 10 -19.79 -3.29 -22.67
CA PHE A 10 -19.47 -3.34 -21.24
C PHE A 10 -17.99 -3.67 -20.97
N ALA A 11 -17.32 -4.34 -21.90
CA ALA A 11 -15.89 -4.64 -21.77
C ALA A 11 -15.01 -3.39 -21.85
N ALA A 12 -15.44 -2.35 -22.59
CA ALA A 12 -14.69 -1.09 -22.69
C ALA A 12 -14.84 -0.20 -21.45
N ALA A 13 -15.94 -0.30 -20.71
CA ALA A 13 -16.17 0.52 -19.52
C ALA A 13 -15.45 0.01 -18.26
N LEU A 14 -15.09 -1.28 -18.22
CA LEU A 14 -14.37 -1.88 -17.10
C LEU A 14 -12.85 -1.65 -17.14
N ALA A 15 -12.32 -1.21 -18.29
CA ALA A 15 -10.89 -0.93 -18.45
C ALA A 15 -10.46 0.47 -17.95
N VAL A 16 -11.40 1.35 -17.61
CA VAL A 16 -11.07 2.74 -17.23
C VAL A 16 -10.89 2.90 -15.71
N VAL A 17 -11.43 2.00 -14.89
CA VAL A 17 -11.34 2.09 -13.41
C VAL A 17 -10.06 1.42 -12.86
N THR A 18 -9.32 0.68 -13.68
CA THR A 18 -8.03 0.08 -13.31
C THR A 18 -6.84 0.97 -13.63
N SER A 19 -7.05 2.26 -13.92
CA SER A 19 -6.02 3.29 -13.82
C SER A 19 -5.68 3.54 -12.34
N VAL A 20 -5.27 2.48 -11.66
CA VAL A 20 -4.45 2.52 -10.47
C VAL A 20 -3.17 3.20 -10.93
N PHE A 21 -3.12 4.50 -10.69
CA PHE A 21 -1.92 5.29 -10.84
C PHE A 21 -0.77 4.55 -10.18
N LEU A 22 0.17 4.15 -11.04
CA LEU A 22 1.56 3.85 -10.75
C LEU A 22 2.01 4.79 -9.63
N SER A 23 2.05 4.25 -8.42
CA SER A 23 2.82 4.88 -7.35
C SER A 23 4.29 4.75 -7.79
N PRO A 24 5.16 5.73 -7.50
CA PRO A 24 6.57 5.70 -7.93
C PRO A 24 7.37 4.48 -7.39
N LEU A 25 6.77 3.62 -6.56
CA LEU A 25 7.34 2.33 -6.13
C LEU A 25 6.77 1.09 -6.83
N ALA A 26 5.72 1.22 -7.65
CA ALA A 26 5.47 0.23 -8.69
C ALA A 26 6.58 0.26 -9.76
N ALA A 27 7.43 1.31 -9.79
CA ALA A 27 8.64 1.35 -10.59
C ALA A 27 9.76 0.48 -9.96
N LEU A 28 9.94 0.49 -8.63
CA LEU A 28 10.88 -0.41 -7.96
C LEU A 28 10.39 -1.88 -7.92
N ALA A 29 9.08 -2.12 -7.82
CA ALA A 29 8.52 -3.47 -7.88
C ALA A 29 8.49 -4.07 -9.30
N ASN A 30 8.65 -3.26 -10.36
CA ASN A 30 8.69 -3.70 -11.76
C ASN A 30 10.08 -3.66 -12.37
N ASN A 31 11.11 -3.30 -11.61
CA ASN A 31 12.49 -3.34 -12.08
C ASN A 31 13.31 -4.32 -11.24
N PRO A 32 13.23 -5.64 -11.54
CA PRO A 32 14.00 -6.65 -10.84
C PRO A 32 15.52 -6.39 -10.87
N ALA A 33 16.01 -5.56 -11.80
CA ALA A 33 17.41 -5.15 -11.84
C ALA A 33 17.81 -4.21 -10.68
N GLU A 34 16.98 -3.24 -10.29
CA GLU A 34 17.26 -2.34 -9.15
C GLU A 34 17.12 -3.06 -7.79
N GLN A 35 16.19 -4.00 -7.67
CA GLN A 35 16.10 -4.86 -6.48
C GLN A 35 17.24 -5.88 -6.39
N ALA A 36 17.74 -6.37 -7.54
CA ALA A 36 18.90 -7.23 -7.57
C ALA A 36 20.17 -6.48 -7.14
N ASP A 37 20.36 -5.23 -7.57
CA ASP A 37 21.53 -4.42 -7.18
C ASP A 37 21.61 -4.22 -5.66
N ILE A 38 20.51 -3.82 -5.00
CA ILE A 38 20.52 -3.54 -3.56
C ILE A 38 20.76 -4.81 -2.72
N ASN A 39 20.18 -5.95 -3.11
CA ASN A 39 20.39 -7.21 -2.39
C ASN A 39 21.81 -7.77 -2.60
N ASN A 40 22.41 -7.52 -3.77
CA ASN A 40 23.76 -7.97 -4.10
C ASN A 40 24.86 -7.06 -3.51
N ASP A 41 24.52 -5.81 -3.16
CA ASP A 41 25.43 -4.83 -2.58
C ASP A 41 25.60 -4.94 -1.05
N VAL A 42 24.96 -5.92 -0.39
CA VAL A 42 25.15 -6.18 1.05
C VAL A 42 26.45 -6.96 1.27
N THR A 43 27.57 -6.26 1.29
CA THR A 43 28.91 -6.85 1.41
C THR A 43 29.56 -6.65 2.77
N ASP A 44 29.05 -5.73 3.58
CA ASP A 44 29.61 -5.35 4.87
C ASP A 44 28.52 -4.89 5.86
N PHE A 45 28.93 -4.59 7.09
CA PHE A 45 28.03 -4.12 8.14
C PHE A 45 27.26 -2.84 7.73
N CYS A 46 27.93 -1.88 7.10
CA CYS A 46 27.35 -0.59 6.73
C CYS A 46 26.30 -0.72 5.62
N SER A 47 26.56 -1.56 4.62
CA SER A 47 25.62 -1.88 3.54
C SER A 47 24.42 -2.69 4.05
N SER A 48 24.61 -3.62 4.99
CA SER A 48 23.52 -4.31 5.69
C SER A 48 22.62 -3.33 6.46
N GLN A 49 23.22 -2.37 7.17
CA GLN A 49 22.44 -1.38 7.92
C GLN A 49 21.62 -0.49 6.99
N ARG A 50 22.22 -0.01 5.89
CA ARG A 50 21.51 0.75 4.85
C ARG A 50 20.36 -0.05 4.24
N TYR A 51 20.56 -1.34 3.98
CA TYR A 51 19.53 -2.21 3.43
C TYR A 51 18.32 -2.34 4.38
N LEU A 52 18.58 -2.53 5.67
CA LEU A 52 17.55 -2.62 6.70
C LEU A 52 16.79 -1.29 6.90
N ASP A 53 17.47 -0.15 6.76
CA ASP A 53 16.83 1.17 6.79
C ASP A 53 15.90 1.37 5.58
N LEU A 54 16.30 0.92 4.39
CA LEU A 54 15.47 0.97 3.18
C LEU A 54 14.20 0.12 3.33
N ILE A 55 14.31 -1.09 3.89
CA ILE A 55 13.14 -1.93 4.19
C ILE A 55 12.21 -1.22 5.19
N THR A 56 12.77 -0.61 6.22
CA THR A 56 11.99 0.13 7.23
C THR A 56 11.23 1.30 6.60
N ALA A 57 11.88 2.06 5.72
CA ALA A 57 11.24 3.15 4.98
C ALA A 57 10.11 2.64 4.08
N GLU A 58 10.30 1.52 3.40
CA GLU A 58 9.28 0.89 2.54
C GLU A 58 8.03 0.51 3.34
N LEU A 59 8.22 -0.12 4.50
CA LEU A 59 7.14 -0.50 5.40
C LEU A 59 6.32 0.73 5.84
N GLN A 60 6.98 1.86 6.11
CA GLN A 60 6.30 3.12 6.43
C GLN A 60 5.52 3.69 5.24
N VAL A 61 6.04 3.57 4.01
CA VAL A 61 5.31 3.94 2.78
C VAL A 61 4.05 3.09 2.64
N TRP A 62 4.11 1.79 2.89
CA TRP A 62 2.94 0.91 2.81
C TRP A 62 1.87 1.29 3.82
N ILE A 63 2.26 1.59 5.07
CA ILE A 63 1.33 2.08 6.11
C ILE A 63 0.63 3.35 5.64
N SER A 64 1.39 4.37 5.20
CA SER A 64 0.84 5.66 4.80
C SER A 64 -0.09 5.56 3.58
N SER A 65 0.28 4.72 2.60
CA SER A 65 -0.53 4.43 1.41
C SER A 65 -1.85 3.76 1.77
N ALA A 66 -1.83 2.78 2.68
CA ALA A 66 -3.04 2.10 3.15
C ALA A 66 -4.00 3.06 3.87
N VAL A 67 -3.47 3.93 4.74
CA VAL A 67 -4.26 4.98 5.41
C VAL A 67 -4.85 5.97 4.40
N SER A 68 -4.08 6.37 3.39
CA SER A 68 -4.55 7.28 2.33
C SER A 68 -5.75 6.70 1.55
N LYS A 69 -5.70 5.41 1.21
CA LYS A 69 -6.82 4.72 0.54
C LYS A 69 -8.09 4.72 1.38
N THR A 70 -7.98 4.47 2.68
CA THR A 70 -9.12 4.54 3.61
C THR A 70 -9.77 5.93 3.60
N LYS A 71 -8.94 6.99 3.70
CA LYS A 71 -9.42 8.37 3.64
C LYS A 71 -10.11 8.69 2.31
N LYS A 72 -9.57 8.22 1.19
CA LYS A 72 -10.16 8.42 -0.15
C LYS A 72 -11.57 7.85 -0.24
N HIS A 73 -11.77 6.59 0.16
CA HIS A 73 -13.09 5.96 0.12
C HIS A 73 -14.08 6.56 1.11
N ALA A 74 -13.61 6.98 2.29
CA ALA A 74 -14.45 7.69 3.25
C ALA A 74 -14.92 9.05 2.67
N ASN A 75 -14.04 9.78 2.01
CA ASN A 75 -14.39 11.03 1.35
C ASN A 75 -15.37 10.82 0.19
N GLU A 76 -15.15 9.78 -0.63
CA GLU A 76 -16.07 9.38 -1.70
C GLU A 76 -17.48 9.10 -1.15
N ALA A 77 -17.59 8.34 -0.06
CA ALA A 77 -18.87 8.08 0.60
C ALA A 77 -19.56 9.36 1.08
N ASN A 78 -18.81 10.33 1.62
CA ASN A 78 -19.35 11.61 2.07
C ASN A 78 -19.87 12.47 0.92
N LEU A 79 -19.13 12.53 -0.20
CA LEU A 79 -19.54 13.26 -1.40
C LEU A 79 -20.81 12.64 -2.00
N LEU A 80 -20.90 11.31 -2.02
CA LEU A 80 -22.07 10.59 -2.52
C LEU A 80 -23.29 10.80 -1.61
N ARG A 81 -23.12 10.84 -0.28
CA ARG A 81 -24.20 11.24 0.65
C ARG A 81 -24.65 12.68 0.44
N LEU A 82 -23.74 13.59 0.12
CA LEU A 82 -24.11 14.96 -0.21
C LEU A 82 -24.93 15.01 -1.50
N ALA A 83 -24.53 14.24 -2.52
CA ALA A 83 -25.26 14.11 -3.78
C ALA A 83 -26.65 13.47 -3.58
N GLU A 84 -26.76 12.44 -2.74
CA GLU A 84 -28.02 11.85 -2.29
C GLU A 84 -28.95 12.93 -1.73
N ARG A 85 -28.49 13.72 -0.76
CA ARG A 85 -29.29 14.80 -0.15
C ARG A 85 -29.72 15.85 -1.17
N LYS A 86 -28.83 16.24 -2.09
CA LYS A 86 -29.14 17.18 -3.17
C LYS A 86 -30.21 16.64 -4.13
N HIS A 87 -30.29 15.32 -4.29
CA HIS A 87 -31.17 14.65 -5.23
C HIS A 87 -32.27 13.81 -4.56
N ALA A 88 -32.59 14.10 -3.30
CA ALA A 88 -33.40 13.24 -2.43
C ALA A 88 -34.80 12.90 -2.99
N THR A 89 -35.41 13.80 -3.77
CA THR A 89 -36.74 13.61 -4.36
C THR A 89 -36.72 12.98 -5.75
N THR A 90 -35.55 12.54 -6.23
CA THR A 90 -35.37 11.99 -7.58
C THR A 90 -34.83 10.57 -7.51
N GLY A 91 -35.04 9.77 -8.56
CA GLY A 91 -34.43 8.43 -8.66
C GLY A 91 -32.90 8.43 -8.59
N ARG A 92 -32.25 9.58 -8.85
CA ARG A 92 -30.79 9.74 -8.66
C ARG A 92 -30.40 9.73 -7.19
N GLY A 93 -31.26 10.20 -6.29
CA GLY A 93 -31.03 10.15 -4.84
C GLY A 93 -30.81 8.72 -4.36
N THR A 94 -31.67 7.79 -4.78
CA THR A 94 -31.53 6.35 -4.47
C THR A 94 -30.24 5.75 -5.03
N ALA A 95 -29.85 6.14 -6.25
CA ALA A 95 -28.58 5.68 -6.84
C ALA A 95 -27.36 6.20 -6.05
N TYR A 96 -27.37 7.48 -5.64
CA TYR A 96 -26.31 8.04 -4.81
C TYR A 96 -26.26 7.42 -3.42
N ALA A 97 -27.41 7.10 -2.81
CA ALA A 97 -27.47 6.38 -1.53
C ALA A 97 -26.80 5.00 -1.64
N PHE A 98 -27.09 4.25 -2.71
CA PHE A 98 -26.45 2.95 -2.97
C PHE A 98 -24.93 3.09 -3.15
N LEU A 99 -24.48 4.05 -3.97
CA LEU A 99 -23.06 4.30 -4.17
C LEU A 99 -22.36 4.75 -2.88
N ALA A 100 -23.01 5.58 -2.06
CA ALA A 100 -22.48 6.00 -0.77
C ALA A 100 -22.29 4.82 0.19
N ALA A 101 -23.26 3.90 0.24
CA ALA A 101 -23.16 2.68 1.03
C ALA A 101 -22.00 1.79 0.57
N LEU A 102 -21.85 1.60 -0.75
CA LEU A 102 -20.75 0.83 -1.33
C LEU A 102 -19.38 1.47 -1.03
N ALA A 103 -19.25 2.78 -1.18
CA ALA A 103 -18.02 3.51 -0.86
C ALA A 103 -17.68 3.40 0.64
N GLN A 104 -18.68 3.43 1.52
CA GLN A 104 -18.45 3.22 2.94
C GLN A 104 -18.02 1.80 3.29
N GLN A 105 -18.60 0.78 2.63
CA GLN A 105 -18.14 -0.60 2.78
C GLN A 105 -16.66 -0.75 2.35
N ARG A 106 -16.28 -0.10 1.24
CA ARG A 106 -14.89 -0.06 0.77
C ARG A 106 -13.96 0.65 1.74
N ALA A 107 -14.42 1.75 2.35
CA ALA A 107 -13.66 2.46 3.39
C ALA A 107 -13.41 1.56 4.62
N ALA A 108 -14.43 0.82 5.07
CA ALA A 108 -14.29 -0.12 6.17
C ALA A 108 -13.32 -1.27 5.86
N ALA A 109 -13.42 -1.87 4.66
CA ALA A 109 -12.49 -2.90 4.22
C ALA A 109 -11.05 -2.39 4.09
N ALA A 110 -10.88 -1.17 3.55
CA ALA A 110 -9.57 -0.52 3.47
C ALA A 110 -8.99 -0.22 4.86
N ALA A 111 -9.82 0.19 5.83
CA ALA A 111 -9.39 0.41 7.20
C ALA A 111 -8.88 -0.89 7.86
N GLN A 112 -9.63 -1.99 7.74
CA GLN A 112 -9.19 -3.30 8.24
C GLN A 112 -7.89 -3.77 7.57
N HIS A 113 -7.74 -3.52 6.28
CA HIS A 113 -6.51 -3.84 5.56
C HIS A 113 -5.33 -2.97 6.03
N ALA A 114 -5.55 -1.67 6.24
CA ALA A 114 -4.54 -0.75 6.77
C ALA A 114 -4.10 -1.15 8.18
N GLU A 115 -5.03 -1.58 9.03
CA GLU A 115 -4.73 -2.09 10.37
C GLU A 115 -3.81 -3.33 10.31
N ARG A 116 -4.12 -4.29 9.43
CA ARG A 116 -3.26 -5.48 9.23
C ARG A 116 -1.87 -5.12 8.72
N ILE A 117 -1.78 -4.21 7.73
CA ILE A 117 -0.48 -3.71 7.25
C ILE A 117 0.29 -3.08 8.40
N ALA A 118 -0.33 -2.17 9.15
CA ALA A 118 0.33 -1.46 10.24
C ALA A 118 0.84 -2.42 11.33
N LYS A 119 0.03 -3.42 11.71
CA LYS A 119 0.44 -4.44 12.67
C LYS A 119 1.63 -5.25 12.18
N ASN A 120 1.58 -5.76 10.96
CA ASN A 120 2.64 -6.61 10.41
C ASN A 120 3.93 -5.79 10.19
N ALA A 121 3.81 -4.59 9.63
CA ALA A 121 4.92 -3.68 9.42
C ALA A 121 5.59 -3.28 10.75
N ALA A 122 4.82 -2.99 11.80
CA ALA A 122 5.38 -2.68 13.11
C ALA A 122 6.16 -3.88 13.70
N ALA A 123 5.63 -5.10 13.57
CA ALA A 123 6.32 -6.31 14.01
C ALA A 123 7.63 -6.54 13.24
N GLU A 124 7.62 -6.33 11.92
CA GLU A 124 8.84 -6.46 11.11
C GLU A 124 9.88 -5.37 11.42
N ILE A 125 9.45 -4.12 11.63
CA ILE A 125 10.35 -3.03 12.06
C ILE A 125 11.01 -3.37 13.40
N GLU A 126 10.28 -3.96 14.35
CA GLU A 126 10.83 -4.43 15.63
C GLU A 126 11.87 -5.56 15.42
N GLN A 127 11.59 -6.51 14.52
CA GLN A 127 12.55 -7.56 14.18
C GLN A 127 13.81 -7.03 13.50
N ILE A 128 13.66 -6.05 12.60
CA ILE A 128 14.78 -5.37 11.96
C ILE A 128 15.62 -4.65 13.02
N ALA A 129 15.00 -3.89 13.92
CA ALA A 129 15.71 -3.19 14.99
C ALA A 129 16.50 -4.15 15.90
N ARG A 130 15.93 -5.32 16.24
CA ARG A 130 16.65 -6.37 16.97
C ARG A 130 17.89 -6.85 16.21
N ARG A 131 17.73 -7.21 14.93
CA ARG A 131 18.83 -7.68 14.08
C ARG A 131 19.92 -6.63 13.94
N THR A 132 19.57 -5.36 13.75
CA THR A 132 20.55 -4.27 13.70
C THR A 132 21.33 -4.14 15.02
N GLY A 133 20.65 -4.27 16.16
CA GLY A 133 21.30 -4.27 17.48
C GLY A 133 22.26 -5.46 17.68
N GLU A 134 21.83 -6.66 17.29
CA GLU A 134 22.66 -7.87 17.33
C GLU A 134 23.89 -7.75 16.42
N GLN A 135 23.72 -7.23 15.21
CA GLN A 135 24.82 -6.99 14.28
C GLN A 135 25.82 -5.95 14.82
N ALA A 136 25.34 -4.87 15.44
CA ALA A 136 26.21 -3.86 16.03
C ALA A 136 27.02 -4.41 17.22
N ALA A 137 26.40 -5.22 18.07
CA ALA A 137 27.09 -5.90 19.17
C ALA A 137 28.18 -6.86 18.64
N TYR A 138 27.87 -7.65 17.60
CA TYR A 138 28.85 -8.55 16.97
C TYR A 138 30.03 -7.78 16.35
N ALA A 139 29.75 -6.67 15.65
CA ALA A 139 30.80 -5.84 15.05
C ALA A 139 31.78 -5.31 16.10
N MET A 140 31.30 -4.86 17.27
CA MET A 140 32.16 -4.39 18.37
C MET A 140 33.06 -5.51 18.93
N HIS A 141 32.53 -6.72 19.10
CA HIS A 141 33.32 -7.86 19.60
C HIS A 141 34.38 -8.35 18.61
N VAL A 142 34.13 -8.23 17.30
CA VAL A 142 35.13 -8.57 16.28
C VAL A 142 36.27 -7.54 16.27
N THR A 143 35.95 -6.25 16.45
CA THR A 143 37.00 -5.20 16.54
C THR A 143 37.86 -5.35 17.80
N GLU A 144 37.28 -5.72 18.94
CA GLU A 144 38.01 -5.89 20.21
C GLU A 144 39.00 -7.08 20.16
N ASN A 145 38.66 -8.14 19.42
CA ASN A 145 39.53 -9.31 19.25
C ASN A 145 40.60 -9.14 18.15
N ALA A 146 40.54 -8.08 17.35
CA ALA A 146 41.52 -7.79 16.29
C ALA A 146 42.71 -6.93 16.76
N GLU A 147 42.63 -6.37 17.98
CA GLU A 147 43.67 -5.53 18.59
C GLU A 147 44.56 -6.28 19.61
N ILE A 148 44.43 -7.61 19.71
CA ILE A 148 45.28 -8.50 20.55
C ILE A 148 46.20 -9.33 19.65
#